data_AF-A0A9W4HWG0-F1
#
_entry.id   AF-A0A9W4HWG0-F1
#
_cell.length_a   1.000
_cell.length_b   1.000
_cell.length_c   1.000
_cell.angle_alpha   90.00
_cell.angle_beta   90.00
_cell.angle_gamma   90.00
#
_symmetry.space_group_name_H-M   'P 1'
#
loop_
_entity.id
_entity.type
_entity.pdbx_description
1 polymer ?
#
loop_
_entity_poly.entity_id
_entity_poly.type
_entity_poly.pdbx_seq_one_letter_code
_entity_poly.pdbx_strand_id
1 'polypeptide(L)'
;MRQLDVTAATLTPTVCSTFKPADVPSLRLLIFGGEAGNQKAHDLWRGIPMLANYYDPAEATIYCVCNTELSTSSHPVTNIGTPIGCRPWVVHPTDHHRLVPVGCVRELVTEGPLISQGYLNDLAKTNAVFVEDLAWTNTQRPSSFSSSSTRRRFYKTGDLVHYHADGTLQYLGRKDSQVKVHGHRIELGEVETHIKSLIPNVSQVAVELVQPPGRADRTLAAFICFSETISVAQESSDELLLPMADSMRSTLASHLEALVHAMPAYMIPTLFVPLHHLPLNLSAKADRSKLRRLLDHASVEALQTYRLASESPKQPPSSPLESRLHTLWSQVLDLPTHAIGVTDPFVQLGGDSITAIYLVSAAREAGLAFSVAELFQAQTIA
;
A
#
# COMPACT_ATOMS: atom_id res chain seq x y z
N MET A 1 -3.33 -19.74 13.76
CA MET A 1 -1.91 -19.94 14.14
C MET A 1 -1.80 -20.80 15.39
N ARG A 2 -2.37 -20.40 16.54
CA ARG A 2 -2.31 -21.19 17.78
C ARG A 2 -2.78 -22.64 17.66
N GLN A 3 -3.97 -22.87 17.08
CA GLN A 3 -4.54 -24.22 16.92
C GLN A 3 -3.69 -25.16 16.05
N LEU A 4 -2.80 -24.61 15.22
CA LEU A 4 -1.95 -25.37 14.31
C LEU A 4 -0.49 -25.45 14.81
N ASP A 5 -0.20 -24.92 16.02
CA ASP A 5 1.15 -24.84 16.59
C ASP A 5 2.20 -24.29 15.59
N VAL A 6 1.82 -23.23 14.86
CA VAL A 6 2.67 -22.65 13.81
C VAL A 6 4.03 -22.25 14.38
N THR A 7 5.11 -22.76 13.78
CA THR A 7 6.49 -22.47 14.20
C THR A 7 7.21 -21.46 13.29
N ALA A 8 6.72 -21.26 12.07
CA ALA A 8 7.26 -20.32 11.10
C ALA A 8 6.13 -19.63 10.33
N ALA A 9 6.24 -18.33 10.11
CA ALA A 9 5.29 -17.57 9.31
C ALA A 9 5.98 -16.46 8.52
N THR A 10 5.42 -16.18 7.35
CA THR A 10 5.75 -15.00 6.55
C THR A 10 4.49 -14.14 6.46
N LEU A 11 4.58 -12.91 6.92
CA LEU A 11 3.44 -12.01 7.07
C LEU A 11 3.86 -10.58 6.76
N THR A 12 2.92 -9.73 6.40
CA THR A 12 3.20 -8.30 6.26
C THR A 12 3.34 -7.66 7.64
N PRO A 13 4.19 -6.64 7.82
CA PRO A 13 4.27 -5.87 9.06
C PRO A 13 2.91 -5.41 9.60
N THR A 14 2.00 -5.01 8.71
CA THR A 14 0.63 -4.61 9.08
C THR A 14 -0.17 -5.78 9.65
N VAL A 15 -0.18 -6.94 8.97
CA VAL A 15 -0.89 -8.14 9.47
C VAL A 15 -0.28 -8.66 10.77
N CYS A 16 1.04 -8.65 10.90
CA CYS A 16 1.74 -9.01 12.14
C CYS A 16 1.26 -8.19 13.34
N SER A 17 0.90 -6.92 13.12
CA SER A 17 0.43 -6.03 14.18
C SER A 17 -0.97 -6.37 14.69
N THR A 18 -1.70 -7.24 13.99
CA THR A 18 -3.02 -7.72 14.40
C THR A 18 -2.98 -8.88 15.41
N PHE A 19 -1.81 -9.51 15.57
CA PHE A 19 -1.59 -10.62 16.51
C PHE A 19 -0.80 -10.16 17.73
N LYS A 20 -0.97 -10.85 18.86
CA LYS A 20 -0.07 -10.71 20.02
C LYS A 20 0.88 -11.91 20.08
N PRO A 21 2.17 -11.73 20.40
CA PRO A 21 3.10 -12.85 20.55
C PRO A 21 2.62 -13.94 21.51
N ALA A 22 1.92 -13.55 22.59
CA ALA A 22 1.34 -14.47 23.57
C ALA A 22 0.26 -15.41 22.98
N ASP A 23 -0.38 -15.02 21.87
CA ASP A 23 -1.39 -15.83 21.20
C ASP A 23 -0.77 -16.89 20.29
N VAL A 24 0.53 -16.80 19.98
CA VAL A 24 1.26 -17.71 19.09
C VAL A 24 2.62 -18.13 19.68
N PRO A 25 2.63 -18.76 20.87
CA PRO A 25 3.86 -19.03 21.63
C PRO A 25 4.81 -20.03 20.95
N SER A 26 4.31 -20.82 19.99
CA SER A 26 5.11 -21.76 19.20
C SER A 26 5.94 -21.09 18.10
N LEU A 27 5.68 -19.82 17.78
CA LEU A 27 6.32 -19.13 16.66
C LEU A 27 7.81 -18.88 16.95
N ARG A 28 8.67 -19.43 16.10
CA ARG A 28 10.14 -19.31 16.21
C ARG A 28 10.76 -18.46 15.11
N LEU A 29 10.13 -18.45 13.94
CA LEU A 29 10.54 -17.66 12.78
C LEU A 29 9.38 -16.80 12.30
N LEU A 30 9.59 -15.49 12.26
CA LEU A 30 8.70 -14.56 11.57
C LEU A 30 9.50 -13.79 10.53
N ILE A 31 9.01 -13.80 9.30
CA ILE A 31 9.60 -13.02 8.22
C ILE A 31 8.60 -11.96 7.77
N PHE A 32 8.96 -10.69 7.92
CA PHE A 32 8.24 -9.56 7.35
C PHE A 32 8.49 -9.47 5.85
N GLY A 33 7.45 -9.17 5.07
CA GLY A 33 7.65 -8.67 3.71
C GLY A 33 6.35 -8.26 3.04
N GLY A 34 6.41 -7.95 1.76
CA GLY A 34 5.29 -7.32 1.04
C GLY A 34 5.09 -5.84 1.36
N GLU A 35 5.62 -5.31 2.47
CA GLU A 35 5.62 -3.88 2.85
C GLU A 35 7.00 -3.45 3.36
N ALA A 36 7.21 -2.13 3.46
CA ALA A 36 8.37 -1.63 4.18
C ALA A 36 8.27 -2.02 5.67
N GLY A 37 9.38 -2.45 6.27
CA GLY A 37 9.44 -2.73 7.70
C GLY A 37 8.98 -1.52 8.51
N ASN A 38 8.15 -1.76 9.53
CA ASN A 38 7.66 -0.71 10.43
C ASN A 38 8.12 -0.97 11.86
N GLN A 39 8.39 0.10 12.61
CA GLN A 39 9.00 0.01 13.94
C GLN A 39 8.07 -0.66 14.96
N LYS A 40 6.76 -0.41 14.86
CA LYS A 40 5.74 -0.97 15.76
C LYS A 40 5.71 -2.51 15.71
N ALA A 41 5.67 -3.08 14.50
CA ALA A 41 5.71 -4.52 14.29
C ALA A 41 7.05 -5.10 14.72
N HIS A 42 8.16 -4.44 14.39
CA HIS A 42 9.47 -4.84 14.88
C HIS A 42 9.50 -4.93 16.41
N ASP A 43 9.09 -3.88 17.12
CA ASP A 43 9.16 -3.83 18.58
C ASP A 43 8.26 -4.88 19.25
N LEU A 44 7.11 -5.16 18.64
CA LEU A 44 6.19 -6.20 19.09
C LEU A 44 6.80 -7.61 18.96
N TRP A 45 7.56 -7.86 17.88
CA TRP A 45 8.02 -9.20 17.51
C TRP A 45 9.51 -9.45 17.75
N ARG A 46 10.32 -8.44 18.10
CA ARG A 46 11.79 -8.57 18.25
C ARG A 46 12.25 -9.63 19.26
N GLY A 47 11.36 -10.03 20.18
CA GLY A 47 11.65 -11.04 21.20
C GLY A 47 11.57 -12.50 20.73
N ILE A 48 11.11 -12.75 19.49
CA ILE A 48 11.10 -14.12 18.95
C ILE A 48 12.52 -14.57 18.55
N PRO A 49 12.79 -15.88 18.45
CA PRO A 49 14.13 -16.40 18.14
C PRO A 49 14.72 -15.89 16.83
N MET A 50 13.90 -15.76 15.77
CA MET A 50 14.36 -15.24 14.48
C MET A 50 13.30 -14.33 13.88
N LEU A 51 13.61 -13.04 13.84
CA LEU A 51 12.84 -12.04 13.12
C LEU A 51 13.65 -11.59 11.91
N ALA A 52 13.05 -11.69 10.73
CA ALA A 52 13.69 -11.29 9.48
C ALA A 52 12.78 -10.36 8.68
N ASN A 53 13.38 -9.61 7.76
CA ASN A 53 12.67 -8.79 6.77
C ASN A 53 13.16 -9.18 5.39
N TYR A 54 12.25 -9.53 4.48
CA TYR A 54 12.59 -9.82 3.10
C TYR A 54 12.04 -8.76 2.15
N TYR A 55 12.74 -8.63 1.04
CA TYR A 55 12.37 -7.77 -0.07
C TYR A 55 12.36 -8.57 -1.36
N ASP A 56 11.30 -8.35 -2.13
CA ASP A 56 11.11 -8.89 -3.46
C ASP A 56 10.07 -8.06 -4.23
N PRO A 57 10.32 -7.80 -5.52
CA PRO A 57 9.28 -7.63 -6.50
C PRO A 57 8.83 -9.01 -7.04
N ALA A 58 7.59 -9.10 -7.53
CA ALA A 58 7.07 -10.32 -8.16
C ALA A 58 7.95 -10.78 -9.35
N GLU A 59 8.54 -9.81 -10.04
CA GLU A 59 9.45 -9.99 -11.16
C GLU A 59 10.83 -10.56 -10.77
N ALA A 60 11.13 -10.73 -9.47
CA ALA A 60 12.38 -11.32 -8.97
C ALA A 60 12.14 -12.56 -8.07
N THR A 61 11.06 -13.32 -8.31
CA THR A 61 10.78 -14.67 -7.79
C THR A 61 10.96 -14.86 -6.28
N ILE A 62 10.41 -13.93 -5.47
CA ILE A 62 10.34 -14.02 -4.00
C ILE A 62 11.72 -14.10 -3.31
N TYR A 63 11.89 -13.41 -2.17
CA TYR A 63 13.12 -13.45 -1.36
C TYR A 63 14.42 -13.09 -2.11
N CYS A 64 14.46 -11.99 -2.86
CA CYS A 64 15.70 -11.64 -3.57
C CYS A 64 16.73 -10.90 -2.69
N VAL A 65 16.28 -10.25 -1.61
CA VAL A 65 17.12 -9.64 -0.56
C VAL A 65 16.50 -9.96 0.80
N CYS A 66 17.31 -10.24 1.82
CA CYS A 66 16.82 -10.51 3.16
C CYS A 66 17.75 -9.96 4.25
N ASN A 67 17.14 -9.39 5.28
CA ASN A 67 17.76 -9.05 6.54
C ASN A 67 17.34 -10.10 7.58
N THR A 68 18.25 -11.03 7.88
CA THR A 68 18.05 -12.06 8.90
C THR A 68 18.38 -11.60 10.32
N GLU A 69 18.92 -10.39 10.46
CA GLU A 69 19.39 -9.82 11.73
C GLU A 69 18.49 -8.68 12.21
N LEU A 70 17.21 -8.67 11.80
CA LEU A 70 16.33 -7.54 12.04
C LEU A 70 16.19 -7.20 13.53
N SER A 71 16.17 -8.20 14.42
CA SER A 71 16.10 -7.99 15.88
C SER A 71 17.36 -7.36 16.50
N THR A 72 18.52 -7.52 15.86
CA THR A 72 19.83 -7.12 16.42
C THR A 72 20.51 -6.01 15.63
N SER A 73 19.99 -5.68 14.46
CA SER A 73 20.55 -4.66 13.58
C SER A 73 20.47 -3.27 14.20
N SER A 74 21.54 -2.50 14.06
CA SER A 74 21.55 -1.06 14.37
C SER A 74 20.95 -0.20 13.26
N HIS A 75 20.64 -0.79 12.10
CA HIS A 75 20.05 -0.09 10.98
C HIS A 75 18.54 0.10 11.17
N PRO A 76 17.92 1.06 10.46
CA PRO A 76 16.47 1.17 10.41
C PRO A 76 15.80 -0.15 10.02
N VAL A 77 14.59 -0.39 10.51
CA VAL A 77 13.77 -1.59 10.18
C VAL A 77 13.46 -1.75 8.69
N THR A 78 13.66 -0.69 7.91
CA THR A 78 13.55 -0.67 6.45
C THR A 78 14.84 -1.11 5.74
N ASN A 79 15.88 -1.49 6.47
CA ASN A 79 17.02 -2.21 5.94
C ASN A 79 16.57 -3.62 5.50
N ILE A 80 16.69 -3.87 4.21
CA ILE A 80 16.24 -5.11 3.56
C ILE A 80 17.35 -6.15 3.51
N GLY A 81 18.57 -5.83 3.95
CA GLY A 81 19.67 -6.75 4.18
C GLY A 81 20.50 -7.04 2.95
N THR A 82 20.86 -8.31 2.76
CA THR A 82 21.81 -8.76 1.73
C THR A 82 21.12 -9.63 0.67
N PRO A 83 21.62 -9.67 -0.57
CA PRO A 83 21.01 -10.47 -1.62
C PRO A 83 21.02 -11.97 -1.34
N ILE A 84 19.96 -12.64 -1.79
CA ILE A 84 19.84 -14.10 -1.82
C ILE A 84 19.68 -14.50 -3.28
N GLY A 85 20.65 -15.26 -3.82
CA GLY A 85 20.55 -15.84 -5.17
C GLY A 85 20.50 -14.84 -6.33
N CYS A 86 20.67 -13.53 -6.07
CA CYS A 86 20.70 -12.47 -7.06
C CYS A 86 21.89 -11.52 -6.86
N ARG A 87 22.04 -10.55 -7.76
CA ARG A 87 23.00 -9.44 -7.66
C ARG A 87 22.23 -8.12 -7.78
N PRO A 88 22.12 -7.35 -6.69
CA PRO A 88 21.52 -6.04 -6.72
C PRO A 88 22.53 -4.98 -7.17
N TRP A 89 22.07 -4.07 -8.01
CA TRP A 89 22.85 -2.96 -8.54
C TRP A 89 22.10 -1.66 -8.31
N VAL A 90 22.83 -0.59 -8.00
CA VAL A 90 22.23 0.75 -7.83
C VAL A 90 22.76 1.62 -8.96
N VAL A 91 21.84 2.11 -9.81
CA VAL A 91 22.18 2.72 -11.10
C VAL A 91 21.85 4.22 -11.16
N HIS A 92 22.49 4.94 -12.09
CA HIS A 92 22.27 6.37 -12.29
C HIS A 92 20.84 6.66 -12.80
N PRO A 93 20.16 7.73 -12.33
CA PRO A 93 18.72 7.92 -12.54
C PRO A 93 18.32 8.15 -14.00
N THR A 94 19.22 8.74 -14.79
CA THR A 94 18.97 9.02 -16.22
C THR A 94 19.71 8.05 -17.14
N ASP A 95 20.57 7.18 -16.60
CA ASP A 95 21.43 6.32 -17.40
C ASP A 95 21.79 5.04 -16.64
N HIS A 96 21.01 3.99 -16.85
CA HIS A 96 21.25 2.67 -16.25
C HIS A 96 22.56 1.99 -16.69
N HIS A 97 23.29 2.53 -17.69
CA HIS A 97 24.63 2.08 -18.05
C HIS A 97 25.71 2.62 -17.11
N ARG A 98 25.34 3.32 -16.03
CA ARG A 98 26.26 3.82 -15.00
C ARG A 98 25.82 3.39 -13.61
N LEU A 99 26.76 2.86 -12.84
CA LEU A 99 26.58 2.63 -11.40
C LEU A 99 26.76 3.94 -10.62
N VAL A 100 26.20 4.02 -9.42
CA VAL A 100 26.45 5.11 -8.48
C VAL A 100 27.34 4.66 -7.32
N PRO A 101 28.08 5.58 -6.65
CA PRO A 101 28.84 5.27 -5.44
C PRO A 101 27.97 4.71 -4.31
N VAL A 102 28.58 3.95 -3.41
CA VAL A 102 27.95 3.48 -2.16
C VAL A 102 27.37 4.67 -1.37
N GLY A 103 26.20 4.50 -0.75
CA GLY A 103 25.46 5.54 -0.05
C GLY A 103 24.56 6.43 -0.92
N CYS A 104 24.73 6.45 -2.25
CA CYS A 104 23.82 7.19 -3.13
C CYS A 104 22.46 6.49 -3.26
N VAL A 105 21.38 7.24 -2.98
CA VAL A 105 20.01 6.75 -3.10
C VAL A 105 19.56 6.76 -4.56
N ARG A 106 19.41 5.60 -5.21
CA ARG A 106 18.89 5.49 -6.58
C ARG A 106 18.15 4.17 -6.79
N GLU A 107 17.68 3.96 -8.02
CA GLU A 107 16.92 2.78 -8.41
C GLU A 107 17.75 1.50 -8.25
N LEU A 108 17.12 0.51 -7.61
CA LEU A 108 17.58 -0.87 -7.54
C LEU A 108 17.32 -1.60 -8.85
N VAL A 109 18.35 -2.27 -9.36
CA VAL A 109 18.31 -3.15 -10.52
C VAL A 109 18.77 -4.53 -10.10
N THR A 110 17.95 -5.55 -10.33
CA THR A 110 18.24 -6.93 -9.92
C THR A 110 18.73 -7.74 -11.11
N GLU A 111 19.85 -8.42 -10.95
CA GLU A 111 20.40 -9.38 -11.91
C GLU A 111 20.40 -10.78 -11.30
N GLY A 112 20.17 -11.80 -12.11
CA GLY A 112 20.44 -13.18 -11.73
C GLY A 112 19.31 -14.13 -12.11
N PRO A 113 19.41 -15.40 -11.71
CA PRO A 113 18.44 -16.43 -12.08
C PRO A 113 17.04 -16.21 -11.50
N LEU A 114 16.89 -15.30 -10.54
CA LEU A 114 15.60 -15.02 -9.90
C LEU A 114 14.72 -14.06 -10.69
N ILE A 115 15.21 -13.36 -11.72
CA ILE A 115 14.35 -12.46 -12.48
C ILE A 115 13.46 -13.23 -13.46
N SER A 116 12.21 -12.78 -13.60
CA SER A 116 11.22 -13.46 -14.42
C SER A 116 11.53 -13.36 -15.93
N GLN A 117 10.80 -14.13 -16.72
CA GLN A 117 10.91 -14.08 -18.18
C GLN A 117 10.40 -12.74 -18.74
N GLY A 118 9.41 -12.14 -18.10
CA GLY A 118 8.77 -10.90 -18.52
C GLY A 118 7.30 -10.86 -18.12
N TYR A 119 6.56 -9.92 -18.70
CA TYR A 119 5.11 -9.84 -18.55
C TYR A 119 4.40 -10.64 -19.65
N LEU A 120 3.39 -11.41 -19.25
CA LEU A 120 2.62 -12.25 -20.16
C LEU A 120 1.93 -11.38 -21.24
N ASN A 121 2.20 -11.67 -22.51
CA ASN A 121 1.63 -10.98 -23.68
C ASN A 121 1.89 -9.45 -23.75
N ASP A 122 2.85 -8.93 -23.00
CA ASP A 122 3.19 -7.50 -22.99
C ASP A 122 4.71 -7.29 -23.17
N LEU A 123 5.16 -7.49 -24.41
CA LEU A 123 6.57 -7.37 -24.76
C LEU A 123 7.08 -5.93 -24.62
N ALA A 124 6.21 -4.94 -24.83
CA ALA A 124 6.55 -3.53 -24.69
C ALA A 124 6.87 -3.19 -23.22
N LYS A 125 6.01 -3.56 -22.27
CA LYS A 125 6.32 -3.39 -20.84
C LYS A 125 7.51 -4.23 -20.41
N THR A 126 7.65 -5.45 -20.95
CA THR A 126 8.79 -6.32 -20.66
C THR A 126 10.09 -5.63 -21.02
N ASN A 127 10.24 -5.16 -22.25
CA ASN A 127 11.46 -4.51 -22.72
C ASN A 127 11.73 -3.16 -22.05
N ALA A 128 10.72 -2.51 -21.47
CA ALA A 128 10.90 -1.24 -20.74
C ALA A 128 11.61 -1.42 -19.38
N VAL A 129 11.50 -2.58 -18.74
CA VAL A 129 12.03 -2.84 -17.39
C VAL A 129 13.04 -3.99 -17.32
N PHE A 130 12.96 -4.96 -18.24
CA PHE A 130 13.96 -6.02 -18.38
C PHE A 130 14.97 -5.62 -19.45
N VAL A 131 16.18 -5.29 -19.02
CA VAL A 131 17.25 -4.74 -19.87
C VAL A 131 18.44 -5.70 -19.95
N GLU A 132 19.24 -5.55 -21.00
CA GLU A 132 20.41 -6.37 -21.30
C GLU A 132 21.62 -5.47 -21.60
N ASP A 133 22.81 -6.07 -21.71
CA ASP A 133 24.01 -5.44 -22.25
C ASP A 133 24.42 -4.10 -21.58
N LEU A 134 24.23 -3.98 -20.26
CA LEU A 134 24.61 -2.79 -19.50
C LEU A 134 26.14 -2.56 -19.53
N ALA A 135 26.60 -1.32 -19.69
CA ALA A 135 28.00 -1.06 -20.08
C ALA A 135 29.01 -1.50 -19.01
N TRP A 136 28.66 -1.33 -17.73
CA TRP A 136 29.46 -1.76 -16.58
C TRP A 136 29.54 -3.29 -16.43
N THR A 137 28.84 -4.06 -17.26
CA THR A 137 28.85 -5.53 -17.24
C THR A 137 29.86 -6.15 -18.22
N ASN A 138 30.40 -5.33 -19.13
CA ASN A 138 31.26 -5.76 -20.24
C ASN A 138 32.75 -5.86 -19.88
N THR A 139 33.11 -5.71 -18.60
CA THR A 139 34.49 -5.84 -18.12
C THR A 139 34.80 -7.30 -17.74
N GLN A 140 35.62 -7.94 -18.59
CA GLN A 140 36.36 -9.20 -18.39
C GLN A 140 35.58 -10.36 -17.74
N ARG A 141 34.86 -11.13 -18.55
CA ARG A 141 34.61 -12.55 -18.23
C ARG A 141 35.93 -13.30 -18.45
N PRO A 142 36.51 -13.98 -17.44
CA PRO A 142 37.52 -14.99 -17.70
C PRO A 142 36.89 -16.02 -18.66
N SER A 143 37.57 -16.29 -19.76
CA SER A 143 37.09 -17.11 -20.89
C SER A 143 36.75 -18.56 -20.52
N SER A 144 37.00 -18.99 -19.28
CA SER A 144 36.82 -20.36 -18.79
C SER A 144 35.40 -20.73 -18.35
N PHE A 145 34.47 -19.78 -18.20
CA PHE A 145 33.06 -20.05 -17.83
C PHE A 145 32.05 -19.65 -18.92
N SER A 146 32.52 -19.38 -20.15
CA SER A 146 31.71 -18.83 -21.25
C SER A 146 31.21 -19.90 -22.23
N SER A 147 30.68 -21.03 -21.75
CA SER A 147 30.00 -22.00 -22.62
C SER A 147 28.52 -21.70 -22.83
N SER A 148 27.98 -20.64 -22.21
CA SER A 148 26.58 -20.24 -22.37
C SER A 148 26.49 -18.83 -22.99
N SER A 149 25.92 -18.77 -24.19
CA SER A 149 25.55 -17.58 -24.96
C SER A 149 24.43 -16.74 -24.31
N THR A 150 24.09 -16.98 -23.05
CA THR A 150 23.05 -16.25 -22.33
C THR A 150 23.53 -14.84 -21.97
N ARG A 151 22.93 -13.84 -22.62
CA ARG A 151 23.06 -12.43 -22.26
C ARG A 151 22.65 -12.22 -20.80
N ARG A 152 23.37 -11.33 -20.10
CA ARG A 152 23.01 -10.94 -18.72
C ARG A 152 21.75 -10.10 -18.80
N ARG A 153 20.72 -10.51 -18.06
CA ARG A 153 19.43 -9.81 -17.96
C ARG A 153 19.32 -9.13 -16.61
N PHE A 154 18.68 -7.98 -16.60
CA PHE A 154 18.52 -7.10 -15.45
C PHE A 154 17.07 -6.63 -15.35
N TYR A 155 16.49 -6.63 -14.16
CA TYR A 155 15.16 -6.09 -13.90
C TYR A 155 15.26 -4.76 -13.16
N LYS A 156 14.70 -3.70 -13.75
CA LYS A 156 14.56 -2.38 -13.14
C LYS A 156 13.36 -2.36 -12.20
N THR A 157 13.61 -2.34 -10.90
CA THR A 157 12.56 -2.49 -9.89
C THR A 157 11.69 -1.24 -9.77
N GLY A 158 12.25 -0.06 -9.99
CA GLY A 158 11.67 1.24 -9.61
C GLY A 158 11.72 1.57 -8.11
N ASP A 159 12.28 0.69 -7.28
CA ASP A 159 12.50 0.93 -5.85
C ASP A 159 13.80 1.73 -5.63
N LEU A 160 13.74 2.70 -4.73
CA LEU A 160 14.87 3.54 -4.36
C LEU A 160 15.58 2.96 -3.13
N VAL A 161 16.87 2.70 -3.28
CA VAL A 161 17.72 2.13 -2.24
C VAL A 161 19.08 2.82 -2.18
N HIS A 162 19.83 2.61 -1.10
CA HIS A 162 21.28 2.75 -1.11
C HIS A 162 21.94 1.55 -0.44
N TYR A 163 23.22 1.36 -0.73
CA TYR A 163 24.09 0.49 0.07
C TYR A 163 24.62 1.22 1.30
N HIS A 164 24.58 0.53 2.44
CA HIS A 164 25.40 0.84 3.61
C HIS A 164 26.84 0.37 3.40
N ALA A 165 27.76 0.85 4.24
CA ALA A 165 29.17 0.49 4.16
C ALA A 165 29.44 -1.01 4.44
N ASP A 166 28.54 -1.67 5.17
CA ASP A 166 28.57 -3.11 5.45
C ASP A 166 28.01 -3.98 4.29
N GLY A 167 27.56 -3.35 3.20
CA GLY A 167 27.01 -4.04 2.04
C GLY A 167 25.52 -4.37 2.14
N THR A 168 24.85 -4.03 3.25
CA THR A 168 23.38 -4.17 3.35
C THR A 168 22.67 -3.07 2.59
N LEU A 169 21.44 -3.35 2.14
CA LEU A 169 20.61 -2.41 1.39
C LEU A 169 19.56 -1.75 2.29
N GLN A 170 19.49 -0.43 2.20
CA GLN A 170 18.44 0.38 2.80
C GLN A 170 17.34 0.65 1.78
N TYR A 171 16.09 0.31 2.09
CA TYR A 171 14.94 0.71 1.27
C TYR A 171 14.44 2.10 1.68
N LEU A 172 14.12 2.95 0.69
CA LEU A 172 13.66 4.33 0.90
C LEU A 172 12.31 4.65 0.26
N GLY A 173 11.79 3.79 -0.63
CA GLY A 173 10.51 4.00 -1.29
C GLY A 173 10.56 3.69 -2.78
N ARG A 174 9.66 4.31 -3.53
CA ARG A 174 9.53 4.15 -4.98
C ARG A 174 9.78 5.44 -5.74
N LYS A 175 10.28 5.31 -6.96
CA LYS A 175 10.46 6.44 -7.88
C LYS A 175 9.19 6.80 -8.65
N ASP A 176 8.20 5.91 -8.68
CA ASP A 176 6.93 6.05 -9.38
C ASP A 176 5.73 6.10 -8.40
N SER A 177 4.51 6.08 -8.94
CA SER A 177 3.27 6.17 -8.17
C SER A 177 2.78 4.83 -7.63
N GLN A 178 3.58 3.77 -7.67
CA GLN A 178 3.17 2.48 -7.10
C GLN A 178 3.28 2.53 -5.59
N VAL A 179 2.27 1.98 -4.93
CA VAL A 179 2.25 1.92 -3.47
C VAL A 179 2.00 0.50 -2.99
N LYS A 180 2.38 0.25 -1.74
CA LYS A 180 2.03 -0.96 -1.01
C LYS A 180 1.02 -0.57 0.07
N VAL A 181 -0.19 -1.14 -0.01
CA VAL A 181 -1.26 -0.94 0.97
C VAL A 181 -1.63 -2.32 1.51
N HIS A 182 -1.46 -2.52 2.81
CA HIS A 182 -1.81 -3.76 3.51
C HIS A 182 -1.16 -5.01 2.88
N GLY A 183 0.06 -4.87 2.34
CA GLY A 183 0.82 -5.91 1.64
C GLY A 183 0.53 -6.06 0.16
N HIS A 184 -0.45 -5.34 -0.38
CA HIS A 184 -0.80 -5.39 -1.79
C HIS A 184 -0.08 -4.29 -2.57
N ARG A 185 0.59 -4.65 -3.67
CA ARG A 185 1.09 -3.68 -4.65
C ARG A 185 -0.09 -3.14 -5.44
N ILE A 186 -0.27 -1.83 -5.41
CA ILE A 186 -1.34 -1.13 -6.11
C ILE A 186 -0.71 -0.15 -7.10
N GLU A 187 -1.14 -0.26 -8.34
CA GLU A 187 -0.94 0.77 -9.35
C GLU A 187 -2.00 1.85 -9.14
N LEU A 188 -1.63 3.01 -8.56
CA LEU A 188 -2.62 4.07 -8.30
C LEU A 188 -3.37 4.51 -9.57
N GLY A 189 -2.69 4.45 -10.73
CA GLY A 189 -3.30 4.72 -12.04
C GLY A 189 -4.41 3.74 -12.45
N GLU A 190 -4.39 2.49 -11.97
CA GLU A 190 -5.45 1.51 -12.19
C GLU A 190 -6.72 1.94 -11.44
N VAL A 191 -6.57 2.32 -10.16
CA VAL A 191 -7.68 2.84 -9.34
C VAL A 191 -8.26 4.11 -9.96
N GLU A 192 -7.39 5.03 -10.40
CA GLU A 192 -7.79 6.25 -11.11
C GLU A 192 -8.59 5.94 -12.38
N THR A 193 -8.17 4.94 -13.16
CA THR A 193 -8.85 4.51 -14.39
C THR A 193 -10.23 3.96 -14.08
N HIS A 194 -10.35 3.09 -13.07
CA HIS A 194 -11.64 2.55 -12.66
C HIS A 194 -12.59 3.65 -12.17
N ILE A 195 -12.14 4.55 -11.29
CA ILE A 195 -12.96 5.69 -10.82
C ILE A 195 -13.43 6.53 -12.00
N LYS A 196 -12.53 6.91 -12.91
CA LYS A 196 -12.87 7.73 -14.07
C LYS A 196 -13.83 7.03 -15.04
N SER A 197 -13.74 5.71 -15.18
CA SER A 197 -14.59 4.93 -16.08
C SER A 197 -15.98 4.63 -15.51
N LEU A 198 -16.10 4.49 -14.18
CA LEU A 198 -17.31 4.02 -13.52
C LEU A 198 -18.14 5.16 -12.90
N ILE A 199 -17.52 6.28 -12.54
CA ILE A 199 -18.22 7.42 -11.94
C ILE A 199 -18.48 8.50 -13.00
N PRO A 200 -19.74 8.82 -13.32
CA PRO A 200 -20.05 9.82 -14.33
C PRO A 200 -19.58 11.22 -13.91
N ASN A 201 -19.24 12.04 -14.89
CA ASN A 201 -18.84 13.44 -14.73
C ASN A 201 -17.53 13.68 -13.95
N VAL A 202 -16.77 12.64 -13.61
CA VAL A 202 -15.40 12.80 -13.11
C VAL A 202 -14.46 13.15 -14.26
N SER A 203 -14.04 14.41 -14.34
CA SER A 203 -13.14 14.90 -15.39
C SER A 203 -11.68 14.50 -15.12
N GLN A 204 -11.23 14.70 -13.88
CA GLN A 204 -9.87 14.39 -13.43
C GLN A 204 -9.91 13.69 -12.08
N VAL A 205 -8.98 12.75 -11.90
CA VAL A 205 -8.80 12.03 -10.64
C VAL A 205 -7.31 11.76 -10.44
N ALA A 206 -6.85 11.88 -9.20
CA ALA A 206 -5.59 11.31 -8.75
C ALA A 206 -5.85 10.59 -7.43
N VAL A 207 -5.33 9.37 -7.29
CA VAL A 207 -5.41 8.61 -6.06
C VAL A 207 -4.05 8.69 -5.39
N GLU A 208 -4.03 8.91 -4.08
CA GLU A 208 -2.80 8.96 -3.28
C GLU A 208 -2.97 8.25 -1.95
N LEU A 209 -1.85 7.75 -1.42
CA LEU A 209 -1.79 7.18 -0.09
C LEU A 209 -1.55 8.31 0.92
N VAL A 210 -2.50 8.51 1.83
CA VAL A 210 -2.47 9.58 2.85
C VAL A 210 -2.52 8.99 4.25
N GLN A 211 -2.00 9.70 5.24
CA GLN A 211 -2.04 9.27 6.64
C GLN A 211 -2.99 10.19 7.42
N PRO A 212 -4.22 9.74 7.74
CA PRO A 212 -5.13 10.52 8.59
C PRO A 212 -4.50 10.82 9.95
N PRO A 213 -4.68 12.03 10.51
CA PRO A 213 -4.23 12.36 11.85
C PRO A 213 -4.82 11.39 12.87
N GLY A 214 -4.02 11.01 13.87
CA GLY A 214 -4.43 10.05 14.90
C GLY A 214 -4.38 8.58 14.47
N ARG A 215 -4.18 8.27 13.17
CA ARG A 215 -4.01 6.89 12.68
C ARG A 215 -2.56 6.63 12.27
N ALA A 216 -2.04 5.49 12.73
CA ALA A 216 -0.72 5.01 12.30
C ALA A 216 -0.74 4.49 10.84
N ASP A 217 -1.90 3.99 10.41
CA ASP A 217 -2.07 3.35 9.11
C ASP A 217 -2.45 4.37 8.04
N ARG A 218 -1.96 4.13 6.82
CA ARG A 218 -2.25 4.96 5.66
C ARG A 218 -3.48 4.43 4.93
N THR A 219 -4.24 5.32 4.29
CA THR A 219 -5.40 4.97 3.48
C THR A 219 -5.35 5.63 2.11
N LEU A 220 -6.07 5.07 1.15
CA LEU A 220 -6.24 5.63 -0.18
C LEU A 220 -7.24 6.80 -0.13
N ALA A 221 -6.82 7.96 -0.64
CA ALA A 221 -7.66 9.11 -0.90
C ALA A 221 -7.75 9.35 -2.41
N ALA A 222 -8.97 9.46 -2.94
CA ALA A 222 -9.22 9.88 -4.30
C ALA A 222 -9.49 11.39 -4.32
N PHE A 223 -8.60 12.14 -4.97
CA PHE A 223 -8.78 13.56 -5.24
C PHE A 223 -9.49 13.73 -6.57
N ILE A 224 -10.70 14.30 -6.56
CA ILE A 224 -11.64 14.24 -7.68
C ILE A 224 -12.04 15.64 -8.13
N CYS A 225 -12.03 15.86 -9.44
CA CYS A 225 -12.54 17.07 -10.08
C CYS A 225 -13.71 16.71 -10.99
N PHE A 226 -14.83 17.43 -10.84
CA PHE A 226 -16.00 17.34 -11.72
C PHE A 226 -16.00 18.42 -12.82
N SER A 227 -15.03 19.33 -12.77
CA SER A 227 -14.79 20.36 -13.77
C SER A 227 -13.57 20.01 -14.61
N GLU A 228 -13.58 20.43 -15.88
CA GLU A 228 -12.43 20.35 -16.78
C GLU A 228 -11.45 21.54 -16.62
N THR A 229 -11.67 22.40 -15.62
CA THR A 229 -10.79 23.56 -15.38
C THR A 229 -9.37 23.09 -15.08
N ILE A 230 -8.40 23.57 -15.85
CA ILE A 230 -6.96 23.35 -15.62
C ILE A 230 -6.37 24.68 -15.15
N SER A 231 -5.85 24.74 -13.92
CA SER A 231 -5.09 25.88 -13.42
C SER A 231 -3.62 25.50 -13.26
N VAL A 232 -2.74 26.40 -13.71
CA VAL A 232 -1.27 26.30 -13.56
C VAL A 232 -0.79 27.29 -12.49
N ALA A 233 -1.72 28.00 -11.82
CA ALA A 233 -1.39 29.00 -10.82
C ALA A 233 -0.98 28.35 -9.49
N GLN A 234 -0.03 28.99 -8.78
CA GLN A 234 0.30 28.63 -7.41
C GLN A 234 -0.79 29.15 -6.46
N GLU A 235 -1.94 28.48 -6.46
CA GLU A 235 -3.01 28.73 -5.48
C GLU A 235 -2.62 28.12 -4.13
N SER A 236 -3.10 28.78 -3.06
CA SER A 236 -2.92 28.31 -1.70
C SER A 236 -3.63 26.97 -1.48
N SER A 237 -3.19 26.18 -0.49
CA SER A 237 -3.75 24.84 -0.22
C SER A 237 -5.25 24.87 0.09
N ASP A 238 -5.71 25.90 0.81
CA ASP A 238 -7.11 26.03 1.24
C ASP A 238 -8.06 26.44 0.11
N GLU A 239 -7.56 27.14 -0.92
CA GLU A 239 -8.36 27.52 -2.10
C GLU A 239 -8.59 26.35 -3.06
N LEU A 240 -7.81 25.27 -2.95
CA LEU A 240 -7.87 24.14 -3.88
C LEU A 240 -8.92 23.09 -3.47
N LEU A 241 -9.12 22.91 -2.16
CA LEU A 241 -10.07 21.95 -1.59
C LEU A 241 -11.50 22.49 -1.73
N LEU A 242 -12.41 21.64 -2.21
CA LEU A 242 -13.84 21.93 -2.22
C LEU A 242 -14.54 21.24 -1.05
N PRO A 243 -15.56 21.87 -0.45
CA PRO A 243 -16.44 21.16 0.48
C PRO A 243 -17.19 20.05 -0.27
N MET A 244 -17.41 18.93 0.41
CA MET A 244 -18.19 17.81 -0.12
C MET A 244 -19.68 18.18 -0.16
N ALA A 245 -20.21 18.54 -1.34
CA ALA A 245 -21.63 18.77 -1.53
C ALA A 245 -22.44 17.47 -1.49
N ASP A 246 -23.68 17.51 -0.99
CA ASP A 246 -24.54 16.32 -0.84
C ASP A 246 -24.82 15.60 -2.16
N SER A 247 -25.00 16.34 -3.26
CA SER A 247 -25.20 15.78 -4.60
C SER A 247 -23.97 15.00 -5.07
N MET A 248 -22.78 15.51 -4.75
CA MET A 248 -21.50 14.88 -5.07
C MET A 248 -21.28 13.62 -4.24
N ARG A 249 -21.50 13.71 -2.92
CA ARG A 249 -21.48 12.56 -2.00
C ARG A 249 -22.42 11.46 -2.48
N SER A 250 -23.66 11.82 -2.81
CA SER A 250 -24.67 10.87 -3.29
C SER A 250 -24.28 10.19 -4.60
N THR A 251 -23.66 10.94 -5.53
CA THR A 251 -23.16 10.40 -6.80
C THR A 251 -22.00 9.44 -6.57
N LEU A 252 -21.04 9.79 -5.71
CA LEU A 252 -19.91 8.91 -5.39
C LEU A 252 -20.37 7.65 -4.66
N ALA A 253 -21.25 7.80 -3.67
CA ALA A 253 -21.79 6.70 -2.88
C ALA A 253 -22.59 5.70 -3.73
N SER A 254 -23.38 6.17 -4.71
CA SER A 254 -24.17 5.29 -5.58
C SER A 254 -23.33 4.45 -6.55
N HIS A 255 -22.06 4.80 -6.75
CA HIS A 255 -21.13 4.06 -7.63
C HIS A 255 -20.10 3.22 -6.88
N LEU A 256 -20.13 3.23 -5.53
CA LEU A 256 -19.21 2.42 -4.73
C LEU A 256 -19.39 0.92 -4.99
N GLU A 257 -20.62 0.44 -5.13
CA GLU A 257 -20.89 -0.98 -5.41
C GLU A 257 -20.24 -1.42 -6.74
N ALA A 258 -20.30 -0.58 -7.77
CA ALA A 258 -19.63 -0.83 -9.04
C ALA A 258 -18.10 -0.88 -8.88
N LEU A 259 -17.51 -0.01 -8.05
CA LEU A 259 -16.07 -0.05 -7.73
C LEU A 259 -15.70 -1.34 -6.97
N VAL A 260 -16.50 -1.73 -5.98
CA VAL A 260 -16.32 -2.97 -5.20
C VAL A 260 -16.38 -4.21 -6.10
N HIS A 261 -17.23 -4.19 -7.12
CA HIS A 261 -17.32 -5.30 -8.07
C HIS A 261 -16.16 -5.32 -9.08
N ALA A 262 -15.68 -4.14 -9.50
CA ALA A 262 -14.65 -4.01 -10.52
C ALA A 262 -13.22 -4.22 -9.98
N MET A 263 -12.98 -3.97 -8.69
CA MET A 263 -11.66 -4.02 -8.08
C MET A 263 -11.66 -4.72 -6.72
N PRO A 264 -10.53 -5.31 -6.30
CA PRO A 264 -10.35 -5.80 -4.94
C PRO A 264 -10.60 -4.72 -3.87
N ALA A 265 -11.15 -5.11 -2.72
CA ALA A 265 -11.53 -4.18 -1.64
C ALA A 265 -10.38 -3.26 -1.17
N TYR A 266 -9.13 -3.74 -1.17
CA TYR A 266 -7.97 -2.95 -0.76
C TYR A 266 -7.59 -1.84 -1.75
N MET A 267 -8.13 -1.83 -2.97
CA MET A 267 -7.93 -0.77 -3.96
C MET A 267 -8.94 0.37 -3.83
N ILE A 268 -10.00 0.19 -3.04
CA ILE A 268 -11.10 1.15 -2.93
C ILE A 268 -10.67 2.29 -2.00
N PRO A 269 -10.70 3.57 -2.46
CA PRO A 269 -10.43 4.71 -1.60
C PRO A 269 -11.45 4.82 -0.46
N THR A 270 -10.98 5.19 0.73
CA THR A 270 -11.87 5.48 1.88
C THR A 270 -12.17 6.97 2.04
N LEU A 271 -11.41 7.82 1.34
CA LEU A 271 -11.58 9.27 1.33
C LEU A 271 -11.77 9.73 -0.12
N PHE A 272 -12.76 10.58 -0.33
CA PHE A 272 -13.05 11.21 -1.62
C PHE A 272 -12.99 12.72 -1.41
N VAL A 273 -11.97 13.35 -1.97
CA VAL A 273 -11.61 14.75 -1.70
C VAL A 273 -11.88 15.58 -2.96
N PRO A 274 -12.97 16.37 -2.98
CA PRO A 274 -13.28 17.23 -4.11
C PRO A 274 -12.27 18.36 -4.25
N LEU A 275 -11.83 18.63 -5.48
CA LEU A 275 -10.94 19.74 -5.81
C LEU A 275 -11.55 20.63 -6.88
N HIS A 276 -11.17 21.92 -6.88
CA HIS A 276 -11.49 22.84 -7.99
C HIS A 276 -10.86 22.40 -9.31
N HIS A 277 -9.61 21.95 -9.25
CA HIS A 277 -8.84 21.41 -10.38
C HIS A 277 -7.73 20.50 -9.85
N LEU A 278 -7.18 19.63 -10.70
CA LEU A 278 -6.06 18.78 -10.29
C LEU A 278 -4.74 19.56 -10.37
N PRO A 279 -3.98 19.71 -9.26
CA PRO A 279 -2.71 20.43 -9.29
C PRO A 279 -1.70 19.66 -10.13
N LEU A 280 -0.94 20.36 -10.97
CA LEU A 280 0.07 19.78 -11.84
C LEU A 280 1.48 20.23 -11.43
N ASN A 281 2.47 19.35 -11.61
CA ASN A 281 3.88 19.66 -11.47
C ASN A 281 4.44 20.28 -12.76
N LEU A 282 5.73 20.68 -12.75
CA LEU A 282 6.41 21.30 -13.90
C LEU A 282 6.43 20.43 -15.17
N SER A 283 6.17 19.12 -15.05
CA SER A 283 6.06 18.19 -16.18
C SER A 283 4.62 17.96 -16.62
N ALA A 284 3.67 18.81 -16.20
CA ALA A 284 2.24 18.70 -16.48
C ALA A 284 1.59 17.38 -16.02
N LYS A 285 2.16 16.72 -15.01
CA LYS A 285 1.58 15.55 -14.34
C LYS A 285 1.00 15.95 -12.99
N ALA A 286 0.06 15.17 -12.44
CA ALA A 286 -0.49 15.41 -11.12
C ALA A 286 0.62 15.63 -10.07
N ASP A 287 0.56 16.74 -9.33
CA ASP A 287 1.46 17.03 -8.21
C ASP A 287 1.01 16.28 -6.95
N ARG A 288 1.32 14.99 -6.94
CA ARG A 288 1.04 14.05 -5.86
C ARG A 288 1.62 14.51 -4.51
N SER A 289 2.73 15.24 -4.52
CA SER A 289 3.32 15.79 -3.29
C SER A 289 2.50 16.95 -2.73
N LYS A 290 1.96 17.82 -3.60
CA LYS A 290 0.99 18.83 -3.18
C LYS A 290 -0.29 18.18 -2.65
N LEU A 291 -0.84 17.17 -3.33
CA LEU A 291 -2.06 16.47 -2.89
C LEU A 291 -1.94 15.87 -1.48
N ARG A 292 -0.84 15.17 -1.16
CA ARG A 292 -0.62 14.63 0.19
C ARG A 292 -0.60 15.75 1.24
N ARG A 293 0.13 16.83 0.95
CA ARG A 293 0.24 18.00 1.84
C ARG A 293 -1.08 18.72 2.12
N LEU A 294 -2.08 18.59 1.24
CA LEU A 294 -3.42 19.14 1.50
C LEU A 294 -4.08 18.50 2.73
N LEU A 295 -3.75 17.25 3.06
CA LEU A 295 -4.37 16.52 4.16
C LEU A 295 -3.46 16.34 5.37
N ASP A 296 -2.16 16.69 5.29
CA ASP A 296 -1.18 16.53 6.38
C ASP A 296 -1.59 17.27 7.67
N HIS A 297 -2.38 18.35 7.54
CA HIS A 297 -2.85 19.18 8.67
C HIS A 297 -4.38 19.21 8.82
N ALA A 298 -5.11 18.41 8.05
CA ALA A 298 -6.56 18.31 8.20
C ALA A 298 -6.90 17.76 9.59
N SER A 299 -7.98 18.24 10.23
CA SER A 299 -8.44 17.62 11.48
C SER A 299 -9.16 16.29 11.19
N VAL A 300 -9.39 15.48 12.23
CA VAL A 300 -10.16 14.23 12.09
C VAL A 300 -11.57 14.54 11.57
N GLU A 301 -12.19 15.60 12.08
CA GLU A 301 -13.52 16.06 11.69
C GLU A 301 -13.54 16.51 10.23
N ALA A 302 -12.51 17.25 9.78
CA ALA A 302 -12.40 17.67 8.39
C ALA A 302 -12.32 16.45 7.45
N LEU A 303 -11.53 15.43 7.79
CA LEU A 303 -11.44 14.21 6.97
C LEU A 303 -12.73 13.39 6.98
N GLN A 304 -13.53 13.42 8.06
CA GLN A 304 -14.83 12.76 8.10
C GLN A 304 -15.78 13.34 7.04
N THR A 305 -15.70 14.64 6.75
CA THR A 305 -16.52 15.26 5.69
C THR A 305 -16.23 14.69 4.29
N TYR A 306 -15.05 14.11 4.06
CA TYR A 306 -14.64 13.47 2.80
C TYR A 306 -14.92 11.97 2.73
N ARG A 307 -15.48 11.37 3.78
CA ARG A 307 -16.04 10.01 3.69
C ARG A 307 -17.37 10.04 2.95
N LEU A 308 -17.84 8.89 2.47
CA LEU A 308 -19.07 8.82 1.69
C LEU A 308 -20.31 8.46 2.53
N ALA A 309 -20.14 8.14 3.81
CA ALA A 309 -21.27 7.91 4.71
C ALA A 309 -22.20 9.13 4.74
N SER A 310 -23.51 8.88 4.69
CA SER A 310 -24.54 9.92 4.68
C SER A 310 -24.68 10.58 6.06
N GLU A 311 -24.89 11.89 6.12
CA GLU A 311 -25.24 12.61 7.37
C GLU A 311 -26.73 12.50 7.72
N SER A 312 -27.50 11.73 6.96
CA SER A 312 -28.91 11.46 7.23
C SER A 312 -29.11 10.79 8.60
N PRO A 313 -30.32 10.87 9.19
CA PRO A 313 -30.63 10.20 10.45
C PRO A 313 -30.23 8.73 10.39
N LYS A 314 -29.30 8.34 11.26
CA LYS A 314 -28.77 6.98 11.32
C LYS A 314 -29.84 6.03 11.83
N GLN A 315 -30.10 4.95 11.10
CA GLN A 315 -31.01 3.91 11.57
C GLN A 315 -30.37 3.19 12.76
N PRO A 316 -31.01 3.23 13.95
CA PRO A 316 -30.46 2.57 15.14
C PRO A 316 -30.60 1.05 15.03
N PRO A 317 -29.78 0.29 15.78
CA PRO A 317 -29.95 -1.16 15.87
C PRO A 317 -31.31 -1.51 16.49
N SER A 318 -31.99 -2.46 15.88
CA SER A 318 -33.33 -2.94 16.25
C SER A 318 -33.31 -4.28 16.96
N SER A 319 -32.22 -5.05 16.83
CA SER A 319 -32.05 -6.36 17.45
C SER A 319 -30.83 -6.41 18.38
N PRO A 320 -30.81 -7.33 19.38
CA PRO A 320 -29.63 -7.52 20.24
C PRO A 320 -28.35 -7.89 19.47
N LEU A 321 -28.50 -8.55 18.31
CA LEU A 321 -27.38 -8.89 17.44
C LEU A 321 -26.82 -7.64 16.74
N GLU A 322 -27.71 -6.82 16.16
CA GLU A 322 -27.32 -5.53 15.58
C GLU A 322 -26.65 -4.64 16.62
N SER A 323 -27.17 -4.55 17.86
CA SER A 323 -26.54 -3.73 18.91
C SER A 323 -25.12 -4.19 19.24
N ARG A 324 -24.85 -5.50 19.21
CA ARG A 324 -23.51 -6.07 19.45
C ARG A 324 -22.57 -5.74 18.30
N LEU A 325 -23.00 -5.95 17.05
CA LEU A 325 -22.22 -5.59 15.87
C LEU A 325 -21.94 -4.09 15.81
N HIS A 326 -22.95 -3.27 16.10
CA HIS A 326 -22.85 -1.81 16.16
C HIS A 326 -21.80 -1.32 17.16
N THR A 327 -21.74 -1.93 18.34
CA THR A 327 -20.72 -1.64 19.36
C THR A 327 -19.32 -2.01 18.85
N LEU A 328 -19.16 -3.17 18.22
CA LEU A 328 -17.88 -3.62 17.66
C LEU A 328 -17.41 -2.72 16.52
N TRP A 329 -18.33 -2.30 15.63
CA TRP A 329 -18.03 -1.37 14.54
C TRP A 329 -17.55 -0.03 15.07
N SER A 330 -18.24 0.52 16.08
CA SER A 330 -17.83 1.76 16.76
C SER A 330 -16.41 1.69 17.29
N GLN A 331 -16.07 0.60 17.98
CA GLN A 331 -14.73 0.40 18.55
C GLN A 331 -13.64 0.25 17.47
N VAL A 332 -13.91 -0.52 16.42
CA VAL A 332 -12.91 -0.85 15.40
C VAL A 332 -12.69 0.28 14.40
N LEU A 333 -13.75 1.01 14.05
CA LEU A 333 -13.67 2.15 13.15
C LEU A 333 -13.22 3.43 13.86
N ASP A 334 -13.16 3.40 15.20
CA ASP A 334 -12.91 4.56 16.06
C ASP A 334 -13.90 5.69 15.76
N LEU A 335 -15.18 5.34 15.75
CA LEU A 335 -16.29 6.24 15.48
C LEU A 335 -17.29 6.19 16.64
N PRO A 336 -17.88 7.32 17.05
CA PRO A 336 -18.91 7.30 18.06
C PRO A 336 -20.15 6.55 17.53
N THR A 337 -20.85 5.83 18.41
CA THR A 337 -21.99 4.98 18.04
C THR A 337 -23.09 5.73 17.26
N HIS A 338 -23.31 7.01 17.55
CA HIS A 338 -24.30 7.84 16.86
C HIS A 338 -23.92 8.19 15.41
N ALA A 339 -22.64 8.03 15.03
CA ALA A 339 -22.17 8.26 13.66
C ALA A 339 -22.34 7.02 12.75
N ILE A 340 -22.83 5.91 13.31
CA ILE A 340 -22.99 4.63 12.61
C ILE A 340 -24.48 4.26 12.56
N GLY A 341 -25.03 4.09 11.37
CA GLY A 341 -26.34 3.47 11.14
C GLY A 341 -26.18 2.00 10.72
N VAL A 342 -27.19 1.17 10.99
CA VAL A 342 -27.13 -0.25 10.63
C VAL A 342 -27.11 -0.53 9.12
N THR A 343 -27.55 0.43 8.33
CA THR A 343 -27.55 0.39 6.86
C THR A 343 -26.36 1.12 6.23
N ASP A 344 -25.46 1.71 7.04
CA ASP A 344 -24.27 2.36 6.51
C ASP A 344 -23.26 1.30 6.04
N PRO A 345 -22.78 1.37 4.79
CA PRO A 345 -21.75 0.46 4.33
C PRO A 345 -20.43 0.64 5.09
N PHE A 346 -19.80 -0.47 5.48
CA PHE A 346 -18.56 -0.52 6.24
C PHE A 346 -17.46 0.34 5.61
N VAL A 347 -17.31 0.25 4.27
CA VAL A 347 -16.34 1.04 3.51
C VAL A 347 -16.64 2.54 3.49
N GLN A 348 -17.93 2.92 3.48
CA GLN A 348 -18.34 4.33 3.52
C GLN A 348 -18.02 4.99 4.86
N LEU A 349 -18.00 4.20 5.94
CA LEU A 349 -17.59 4.64 7.28
C LEU A 349 -16.06 4.71 7.42
N GLY A 350 -15.29 4.35 6.39
CA GLY A 350 -13.83 4.32 6.41
C GLY A 350 -13.24 2.97 6.79
N GLY A 351 -14.04 1.90 6.73
CA GLY A 351 -13.57 0.54 6.84
C GLY A 351 -12.74 0.10 5.64
N ASP A 352 -11.73 -0.72 5.91
CA ASP A 352 -10.77 -1.30 4.98
C ASP A 352 -10.47 -2.76 5.36
N SER A 353 -9.55 -3.43 4.65
CA SER A 353 -9.26 -4.84 4.92
C SER A 353 -8.66 -5.10 6.30
N ILE A 354 -7.92 -4.15 6.88
CA ILE A 354 -7.29 -4.30 8.20
C ILE A 354 -8.31 -4.12 9.32
N THR A 355 -9.11 -3.07 9.26
CA THR A 355 -10.25 -2.87 10.17
C THR A 355 -11.25 -4.01 10.05
N ALA A 356 -11.47 -4.58 8.85
CA ALA A 356 -12.26 -5.80 8.70
C ALA A 356 -11.67 -7.00 9.46
N ILE A 357 -10.34 -7.20 9.41
CA ILE A 357 -9.66 -8.25 10.18
C ILE A 357 -9.84 -8.04 11.69
N TYR A 358 -9.65 -6.81 12.17
CA TYR A 358 -9.88 -6.46 13.58
C TYR A 358 -11.34 -6.70 13.98
N LEU A 359 -12.29 -6.31 13.14
CA LEU A 359 -13.72 -6.52 13.38
C LEU A 359 -14.07 -8.01 13.46
N VAL A 360 -13.61 -8.82 12.52
CA VAL A 360 -13.84 -10.28 12.53
C VAL A 360 -13.21 -10.92 13.77
N SER A 361 -12.02 -10.46 14.18
CA SER A 361 -11.36 -10.95 15.39
C SER A 361 -12.16 -10.60 16.66
N ALA A 362 -12.56 -9.34 16.80
CA ALA A 362 -13.34 -8.87 17.95
C ALA A 362 -14.74 -9.50 18.00
N ALA A 363 -15.36 -9.68 16.83
CA ALA A 363 -16.62 -10.40 16.70
C ALA A 363 -16.50 -11.85 17.18
N ARG A 364 -15.41 -12.55 16.80
CA ARG A 364 -15.14 -13.92 17.24
C ARG A 364 -14.98 -14.02 18.75
N GLU A 365 -14.26 -13.10 19.37
CA GLU A 365 -14.13 -13.01 20.83
C GLU A 365 -15.48 -12.76 21.51
N ALA A 366 -16.34 -11.98 20.86
CA ALA A 366 -17.71 -11.76 21.29
C ALA A 366 -18.65 -12.95 20.98
N GLY A 367 -18.19 -14.04 20.36
CA GLY A 367 -19.03 -15.20 20.02
C GLY A 367 -19.85 -15.06 18.74
N LEU A 368 -19.47 -14.14 17.84
CA LEU A 368 -20.04 -13.97 16.50
C LEU A 368 -19.02 -14.45 15.46
N ALA A 369 -19.46 -15.27 14.49
CA ALA A 369 -18.56 -15.86 13.50
C ALA A 369 -18.98 -15.46 12.08
N PHE A 370 -18.12 -14.70 11.42
CA PHE A 370 -18.17 -14.40 10.00
C PHE A 370 -16.74 -14.16 9.48
N SER A 371 -16.58 -14.12 8.17
CA SER A 371 -15.32 -13.92 7.46
C SER A 371 -15.21 -12.49 6.92
N VAL A 372 -13.98 -12.08 6.61
CA VAL A 372 -13.72 -10.79 5.95
C VAL A 372 -14.44 -10.73 4.59
N ALA A 373 -14.50 -11.85 3.86
CA ALA A 373 -15.22 -11.94 2.59
C ALA A 373 -16.72 -11.67 2.75
N GLU A 374 -17.37 -12.30 3.75
CA GLU A 374 -18.78 -12.07 4.05
C GLU A 374 -19.05 -10.61 4.45
N LEU A 375 -18.16 -9.98 5.23
CA LEU A 375 -18.27 -8.55 5.56
C LEU A 375 -18.24 -7.66 4.31
N PHE A 376 -17.31 -7.88 3.38
CA PHE A 376 -17.23 -7.08 2.16
C PHE A 376 -18.34 -7.38 1.15
N GLN A 377 -18.98 -8.55 1.24
CA GLN A 377 -20.13 -8.92 0.44
C GLN A 377 -21.43 -8.27 0.95
N ALA A 378 -21.66 -8.27 2.27
CA ALA A 378 -22.87 -7.71 2.87
C ALA A 378 -22.76 -6.19 3.10
N GLN A 379 -21.57 -5.71 3.50
CA GLN A 379 -21.21 -4.34 3.83
C GLN A 379 -22.02 -3.62 4.90
N THR A 380 -23.19 -4.08 5.33
CA THR A 380 -24.03 -3.43 6.35
C THR A 380 -24.21 -4.31 7.59
N ILE A 381 -24.72 -3.73 8.68
CA ILE A 381 -25.07 -4.47 9.90
C ILE A 381 -26.44 -5.16 9.77
N ALA A 382 -27.37 -4.52 9.05
CA ALA A 382 -28.76 -4.96 8.86
C ALA A 382 -28.91 -6.27 8.07
#